data_AF-U2FYH5-F1
#
_entry.id   AF-U2FYH5-F1
#
_cell.length_a   1.000
_cell.length_b   1.000
_cell.length_c   1.000
_cell.angle_alpha   90.00
_cell.angle_beta   90.00
_cell.angle_gamma   90.00
#
_symmetry.space_group_name_H-M   'P 1'
#
loop_
_entity.id
_entity.type
_entity.pdbx_description
1 polymer ?
#
loop_
_entity_poly.entity_id
_entity_poly.type
_entity_poly.pdbx_seq_one_letter_code
_entity_poly.pdbx_strand_id
1 'polypeptide(L)'
;MASAKERLEHALVVDAIRAALTPLSRALDVPAEPSLHRLPRLQHLSTPIRATLNADATLLQVIAALHPTPAVAGHPRDAALDHIRAHEGFDRGWYAAPVGWIDAHGNGDFIVALRSALVDGGACRLFAGCGIVADSEPVNEYQETELKLSGMQAAIRVRDVGMEAASGAHDPARVSASSTVE
;
A
#
# COMPACT_ATOMS: atom_id res chain seq x y z
N MET A 1 -15.47 9.85 14.49
CA MET A 1 -16.38 8.93 13.77
C MET A 1 -15.87 8.89 12.34
N ALA A 2 -15.67 7.72 11.75
CA ALA A 2 -15.21 7.63 10.35
C ALA A 2 -16.25 8.26 9.40
N SER A 3 -15.84 8.75 8.25
CA SER A 3 -16.74 9.28 7.23
C SER A 3 -17.57 8.16 6.58
N ALA A 4 -18.62 8.52 5.83
CA ALA A 4 -19.39 7.55 5.05
C ALA A 4 -18.51 6.90 3.95
N LYS A 5 -17.64 7.69 3.32
CA LYS A 5 -16.61 7.23 2.37
C LYS A 5 -15.71 6.15 3.00
N GLU A 6 -15.08 6.46 4.13
CA GLU A 6 -14.14 5.54 4.80
C GLU A 6 -14.81 4.22 5.19
N ARG A 7 -16.08 4.25 5.63
CA ARG A 7 -16.85 3.03 5.92
C ARG A 7 -17.14 2.20 4.67
N LEU A 8 -17.48 2.86 3.56
CA LEU A 8 -17.74 2.18 2.29
C LEU A 8 -16.47 1.51 1.76
N GLU A 9 -15.36 2.24 1.72
CA GLU A 9 -14.05 1.69 1.31
C GLU A 9 -13.64 0.51 2.21
N HIS A 10 -13.79 0.67 3.52
CA HIS A 10 -13.47 -0.40 4.48
C HIS A 10 -14.34 -1.64 4.27
N ALA A 11 -15.65 -1.48 4.05
CA ALA A 11 -16.56 -2.60 3.80
C ALA A 11 -16.18 -3.38 2.54
N LEU A 12 -15.83 -2.69 1.44
CA LEU A 12 -15.36 -3.33 0.21
C LEU A 12 -14.11 -4.18 0.43
N VAL A 13 -13.17 -3.71 1.25
CA VAL A 13 -11.97 -4.46 1.61
C VAL A 13 -12.32 -5.71 2.44
N VAL A 14 -13.17 -5.56 3.45
CA VAL A 14 -13.63 -6.67 4.30
C VAL A 14 -14.33 -7.75 3.47
N ASP A 15 -15.22 -7.35 2.56
CA ASP A 15 -15.96 -8.28 1.71
C ASP A 15 -15.06 -9.01 0.72
N ALA A 16 -14.07 -8.32 0.15
CA ALA A 16 -13.09 -8.97 -0.73
C ALA A 16 -12.20 -9.97 0.03
N ILE A 17 -11.75 -9.63 1.26
CA ILE A 17 -10.97 -10.55 2.10
C ILE A 17 -11.83 -11.77 2.47
N ARG A 18 -13.10 -11.56 2.84
CA ARG A 18 -14.04 -12.64 3.14
C ARG A 18 -14.19 -13.57 1.94
N ALA A 19 -14.45 -13.03 0.76
CA ALA A 19 -14.61 -13.81 -0.47
C ALA A 19 -13.35 -14.60 -0.82
N ALA A 20 -12.16 -13.99 -0.69
CA ALA A 20 -10.89 -14.64 -0.98
C ALA A 20 -10.54 -15.78 0.01
N LEU A 21 -10.87 -15.62 1.30
CA LEU A 21 -10.56 -16.63 2.33
C LEU A 21 -11.58 -17.76 2.40
N THR A 22 -12.83 -17.52 1.99
CA THR A 22 -13.92 -18.52 2.04
C THR A 22 -13.55 -19.87 1.42
N PRO A 23 -13.01 -19.95 0.18
CA PRO A 23 -12.65 -21.25 -0.42
C PRO A 23 -11.45 -21.95 0.25
N LEU A 24 -10.64 -21.21 1.03
CA LEU A 24 -9.43 -21.73 1.68
C LEU A 24 -9.66 -22.12 3.15
N SER A 25 -10.86 -21.91 3.68
CA SER A 25 -11.13 -21.96 5.11
C SER A 25 -12.32 -22.85 5.46
N ARG A 26 -12.20 -23.63 6.53
CA ARG A 26 -13.31 -24.41 7.11
C ARG A 26 -14.14 -23.62 8.12
N ALA A 27 -13.58 -22.54 8.66
CA ALA A 27 -14.29 -21.59 9.52
C ALA A 27 -13.73 -20.19 9.30
N LEU A 28 -14.60 -19.19 9.30
CA LEU A 28 -14.24 -17.80 9.10
C LEU A 28 -15.01 -16.93 10.11
N ASP A 29 -14.28 -16.17 10.90
CA ASP A 29 -14.79 -15.17 11.84
C ASP A 29 -14.46 -13.78 11.29
N VAL A 30 -15.52 -13.02 10.98
CA VAL A 30 -15.44 -11.65 10.48
C VAL A 30 -16.35 -10.80 11.35
N PRO A 31 -15.80 -9.93 12.21
CA PRO A 31 -16.60 -9.03 13.02
C PRO A 31 -17.56 -8.19 12.16
N ALA A 32 -18.80 -8.04 12.64
CA ALA A 32 -19.85 -7.31 11.92
C ALA A 32 -19.55 -5.80 11.82
N GLU A 33 -18.84 -5.25 12.80
CA GLU A 33 -18.50 -3.84 12.88
C GLU A 33 -16.99 -3.62 12.93
N PRO A 34 -16.47 -2.57 12.26
CA PRO A 34 -15.07 -2.20 12.37
C PRO A 34 -14.77 -1.56 13.72
N SER A 35 -13.56 -1.79 14.21
CA SER A 35 -13.00 -1.09 15.36
C SER A 35 -12.14 0.09 14.92
N LEU A 36 -12.07 1.15 15.74
CA LEU A 36 -11.18 2.29 15.47
C LEU A 36 -9.81 2.03 16.07
N HIS A 37 -8.80 1.88 15.23
CA HIS A 37 -7.42 1.74 15.65
C HIS A 37 -6.74 3.12 15.62
N ARG A 38 -6.21 3.57 16.76
CA ARG A 38 -5.59 4.89 16.89
C ARG A 38 -4.06 4.76 16.88
N LEU A 39 -3.42 5.39 15.91
CA LEU A 39 -1.97 5.60 15.88
C LEU A 39 -1.65 7.07 16.20
N PRO A 40 -0.42 7.41 16.62
CA PRO A 40 -0.07 8.77 17.04
C PRO A 40 -0.34 9.87 16.01
N ARG A 41 -0.35 9.53 14.71
CA ARG A 41 -0.53 10.50 13.61
C ARG A 41 -1.77 10.25 12.77
N LEU A 42 -2.38 9.06 12.86
CA LEU A 42 -3.46 8.62 11.96
C LEU A 42 -4.41 7.68 12.70
N GLN A 43 -5.68 7.73 12.34
CA GLN A 43 -6.69 6.78 12.82
C GLN A 43 -7.18 5.98 11.62
N HIS A 44 -7.43 4.69 11.80
CA HIS A 44 -7.93 3.81 10.74
C HIS A 44 -8.99 2.86 11.27
N LEU A 45 -9.96 2.53 10.42
CA LEU A 45 -10.89 1.45 10.69
C LEU A 45 -10.16 0.11 10.52
N SER A 46 -10.44 -0.83 11.42
CA SER A 46 -9.82 -2.15 11.43
C SER A 46 -10.83 -3.22 11.80
N THR A 47 -10.94 -4.24 10.95
CA THR A 47 -11.75 -5.44 11.20
C THR A 47 -10.80 -6.64 11.23
N PRO A 48 -10.47 -7.20 12.41
CA PRO A 48 -9.61 -8.36 12.51
C PRO A 48 -10.35 -9.61 12.02
N ILE A 49 -9.99 -10.10 10.83
CA ILE A 49 -10.56 -11.33 10.24
C ILE A 49 -9.72 -12.52 10.67
N ARG A 50 -10.37 -13.59 11.15
CA ARG A 50 -9.72 -14.83 11.56
C ARG A 50 -10.27 -15.99 10.75
N ALA A 51 -9.38 -16.81 10.20
CA ALA A 51 -9.74 -17.98 9.42
C ALA A 51 -9.10 -19.23 10.01
N THR A 52 -9.85 -20.32 10.03
CA THR A 52 -9.29 -21.66 10.21
C THR A 52 -9.18 -22.29 8.84
N LEU A 53 -7.94 -22.48 8.36
CA LEU A 53 -7.67 -22.96 7.01
C LEU A 53 -8.07 -24.43 6.80
N ASN A 54 -8.29 -24.82 5.55
CA ASN A 54 -8.39 -26.22 5.15
C ASN A 54 -7.05 -26.93 5.39
N ALA A 55 -7.07 -28.26 5.52
CA ALA A 55 -5.88 -29.04 5.85
C ALA A 55 -4.77 -28.97 4.77
N ASP A 56 -5.16 -28.72 3.53
CA ASP A 56 -4.31 -28.60 2.35
C ASP A 56 -3.97 -27.15 1.96
N ALA A 57 -4.58 -26.17 2.63
CA ALA A 57 -4.33 -24.76 2.38
C ALA A 57 -3.03 -24.29 3.05
N THR A 58 -2.22 -23.57 2.29
CA THR A 58 -0.92 -23.04 2.70
C THR A 58 -0.96 -21.53 2.87
N LEU A 59 -0.03 -20.99 3.65
CA LEU A 59 0.12 -19.54 3.81
C LEU A 59 0.35 -18.81 2.47
N LEU A 60 1.11 -19.41 1.54
CA LEU A 60 1.33 -18.83 0.21
C LEU A 60 0.07 -18.76 -0.64
N GLN A 61 -0.82 -19.76 -0.56
CA GLN A 61 -2.12 -19.71 -1.25
C GLN A 61 -3.01 -18.60 -0.66
N VAL A 62 -2.97 -18.41 0.66
CA VAL A 62 -3.69 -17.31 1.31
C VAL A 62 -3.16 -15.95 0.82
N ILE A 63 -1.84 -15.77 0.78
CA ILE A 63 -1.22 -14.53 0.28
C ILE A 63 -1.60 -14.30 -1.19
N ALA A 64 -1.54 -15.33 -2.03
CA ALA A 64 -1.89 -15.22 -3.45
C ALA A 64 -3.37 -14.85 -3.66
N ALA A 65 -4.27 -15.39 -2.83
CA ALA A 65 -5.70 -15.06 -2.87
C ALA A 65 -5.98 -13.62 -2.41
N LEU A 66 -5.25 -13.14 -1.39
CA LEU A 66 -5.45 -11.80 -0.82
C LEU A 66 -4.74 -10.69 -1.60
N HIS A 67 -3.59 -10.97 -2.21
CA HIS A 67 -2.76 -9.93 -2.80
C HIS A 67 -3.06 -9.67 -4.28
N PRO A 68 -3.19 -8.39 -4.69
CA PRO A 68 -3.46 -7.22 -3.86
C PRO A 68 -4.94 -7.15 -3.43
N THR A 69 -5.18 -6.63 -2.22
CA THR A 69 -6.53 -6.35 -1.74
C THR A 69 -7.07 -5.05 -2.39
N PRO A 70 -8.39 -4.80 -2.35
CA PRO A 70 -8.95 -3.54 -2.85
C PRO A 70 -8.36 -2.28 -2.20
N ALA A 71 -7.81 -2.39 -0.99
CA ALA A 71 -7.19 -1.27 -0.27
C ALA A 71 -5.99 -0.66 -1.03
N VAL A 72 -5.34 -1.44 -1.90
CA VAL A 72 -4.16 -1.00 -2.66
C VAL A 72 -4.30 -1.14 -4.18
N ALA A 73 -5.27 -1.93 -4.63
CA ALA A 73 -5.54 -2.17 -6.05
C ALA A 73 -6.88 -1.64 -6.55
N GLY A 74 -7.87 -1.43 -5.68
CA GLY A 74 -9.25 -1.08 -6.05
C GLY A 74 -10.16 -2.28 -6.34
N HIS A 75 -11.40 -1.98 -6.74
CA HIS A 75 -12.44 -2.97 -7.06
C HIS A 75 -13.28 -2.50 -8.26
N PRO A 76 -13.57 -3.36 -9.26
CA PRO A 76 -13.07 -4.73 -9.47
C PRO A 76 -11.55 -4.78 -9.71
N ARG A 77 -10.88 -5.82 -9.20
CA ARG A 77 -9.41 -5.89 -9.10
C ARG A 77 -8.70 -5.67 -10.45
N ASP A 78 -9.05 -6.43 -11.48
CA ASP A 78 -8.32 -6.41 -12.75
C ASP A 78 -8.49 -5.07 -13.47
N ALA A 79 -9.72 -4.56 -13.55
CA ALA A 79 -10.01 -3.25 -14.12
C ALA A 79 -9.30 -2.12 -13.39
N ALA A 80 -9.23 -2.19 -12.05
CA ALA A 80 -8.55 -1.18 -11.26
C ALA A 80 -7.02 -1.26 -11.39
N LEU A 81 -6.44 -2.46 -11.49
CA LEU A 81 -5.02 -2.65 -11.79
C LEU A 81 -4.65 -2.15 -13.20
N ASP A 82 -5.50 -2.38 -14.20
CA ASP A 82 -5.28 -1.87 -15.55
C ASP A 82 -5.36 -0.34 -15.59
N HIS A 83 -6.31 0.25 -14.85
CA HIS A 83 -6.39 1.70 -14.68
C HIS A 83 -5.12 2.26 -14.02
N ILE A 84 -4.67 1.67 -12.91
CA ILE A 84 -3.43 2.06 -12.22
C ILE A 84 -2.24 2.04 -13.20
N ARG A 85 -2.07 0.94 -13.95
CA ARG A 85 -0.97 0.79 -14.92
C ARG A 85 -1.03 1.82 -16.04
N ALA A 86 -2.22 2.19 -16.49
CA ALA A 86 -2.40 3.18 -17.55
C ALA A 86 -2.11 4.62 -17.09
N HIS A 87 -2.28 4.93 -15.81
CA HIS A 87 -2.27 6.30 -15.31
C HIS A 87 -1.07 6.70 -14.43
N GLU A 88 -0.41 5.77 -13.73
CA GLU A 88 0.69 6.16 -12.82
C GLU A 88 1.98 6.52 -13.56
N GLY A 89 2.26 5.93 -14.71
CA GLY A 89 3.46 6.24 -15.51
C GLY A 89 4.79 5.86 -14.85
N PHE A 90 4.77 5.13 -13.73
CA PHE A 90 5.94 4.59 -13.05
C PHE A 90 5.68 3.15 -12.56
N ASP A 91 6.77 2.41 -12.31
CA ASP A 91 6.69 1.10 -11.66
C ASP A 91 6.62 1.27 -10.14
N ARG A 92 5.62 0.64 -9.52
CA ARG A 92 5.45 0.57 -8.06
C ARG A 92 6.56 -0.25 -7.40
N GLY A 93 7.25 -1.12 -8.14
CA GLY A 93 8.29 -2.00 -7.60
C GLY A 93 7.72 -2.88 -6.48
N TRP A 94 8.22 -2.70 -5.25
CA TRP A 94 7.72 -3.42 -4.07
C TRP A 94 6.65 -2.67 -3.27
N TYR A 95 6.23 -1.49 -3.72
CA TYR A 95 5.16 -0.75 -3.06
C TYR A 95 3.85 -1.55 -3.09
N ALA A 96 3.23 -1.70 -1.93
CA ALA A 96 2.04 -2.51 -1.69
C ALA A 96 2.21 -4.03 -1.90
N ALA A 97 3.43 -4.54 -2.10
CA ALA A 97 3.72 -5.97 -2.16
C ALA A 97 3.58 -6.65 -0.78
N PRO A 98 3.28 -7.95 -0.70
CA PRO A 98 3.35 -8.69 0.54
C PRO A 98 4.83 -8.90 0.93
N VAL A 99 5.19 -8.54 2.16
CA VAL A 99 6.55 -8.69 2.69
C VAL A 99 6.46 -9.40 4.03
N GLY A 100 7.28 -10.43 4.22
CA GLY A 100 7.13 -11.32 5.35
C GLY A 100 8.17 -12.43 5.40
N TRP A 101 7.89 -13.44 6.22
CA TRP A 101 8.73 -14.62 6.39
C TRP A 101 7.87 -15.89 6.46
N ILE A 102 8.48 -17.04 6.16
CA ILE A 102 7.88 -18.37 6.33
C ILE A 102 8.93 -19.29 6.98
N ASP A 103 8.55 -20.09 7.98
CA ASP A 103 9.40 -21.13 8.55
C ASP A 103 9.27 -22.48 7.83
N ALA A 104 10.10 -23.45 8.24
CA ALA A 104 10.06 -24.81 7.72
C ALA A 104 8.75 -25.56 8.02
N HIS A 105 7.91 -25.06 8.93
CA HIS A 105 6.61 -25.63 9.27
C HIS A 105 5.46 -24.98 8.49
N GLY A 106 5.75 -24.00 7.63
CA GLY A 106 4.75 -23.28 6.84
C GLY A 106 4.03 -22.16 7.60
N ASN A 107 4.46 -21.83 8.82
CA ASN A 107 3.98 -20.64 9.53
C ASN A 107 4.71 -19.42 9.01
N GLY A 108 4.11 -18.25 9.21
CA GLY A 108 4.72 -17.01 8.79
C GLY A 108 3.84 -15.81 9.08
N ASP A 109 4.38 -14.64 8.80
CA ASP A 109 3.69 -13.36 8.93
C ASP A 109 4.05 -12.47 7.75
N PHE A 110 3.04 -11.80 7.21
CA PHE A 110 3.15 -10.94 6.04
C PHE A 110 2.37 -9.66 6.25
N ILE A 111 3.02 -8.55 5.91
CA ILE A 111 2.44 -7.23 5.87
C ILE A 111 2.37 -6.73 4.43
N VAL A 112 1.49 -5.77 4.17
CA VAL A 112 1.49 -5.02 2.91
C VAL A 112 2.56 -3.93 3.04
N ALA A 113 3.50 -3.86 2.10
CA ALA A 113 4.61 -2.92 2.09
C ALA A 113 4.16 -1.49 1.77
N LEU A 114 3.45 -0.89 2.72
CA LEU A 114 3.05 0.51 2.75
C LEU A 114 3.95 1.28 3.73
N ARG A 115 4.04 2.60 3.55
CA ARG A 115 4.91 3.47 4.37
C ARG A 115 6.34 2.91 4.42
N SER A 116 6.85 2.60 3.24
CA SER A 116 8.15 1.99 3.01
C SER A 116 8.93 2.82 2.00
N ALA A 117 10.21 2.50 1.87
CA ALA A 117 11.13 3.14 0.95
C ALA A 117 11.89 2.06 0.17
N LEU A 118 11.98 2.21 -1.14
CA LEU A 118 12.87 1.41 -1.96
C LEU A 118 14.19 2.14 -2.08
N VAL A 119 15.21 1.62 -1.39
CA VAL A 119 16.56 2.18 -1.39
C VAL A 119 17.44 1.34 -2.31
N ASP A 120 18.09 2.00 -3.26
CA ASP A 120 19.02 1.38 -4.20
C ASP A 120 20.22 2.30 -4.39
N GLY A 121 21.39 1.83 -3.96
CA GLY A 121 22.61 2.64 -3.88
C GLY A 121 22.40 3.90 -3.03
N GLY A 122 22.62 5.06 -3.65
CA GLY A 122 22.42 6.38 -3.02
C GLY A 122 21.02 6.99 -3.26
N ALA A 123 20.11 6.27 -3.93
CA ALA A 123 18.78 6.76 -4.24
C ALA A 123 17.72 6.12 -3.34
N CYS A 124 16.67 6.88 -3.03
CA CYS A 124 15.55 6.43 -2.24
C CYS A 124 14.24 6.83 -2.93
N ARG A 125 13.37 5.86 -3.20
CA ARG A 125 12.03 6.08 -3.75
C ARG A 125 10.98 5.85 -2.66
N LEU A 126 10.12 6.85 -2.49
CA LEU A 126 8.99 6.81 -1.56
C LEU A 126 7.69 6.79 -2.34
N PHE A 127 6.72 6.06 -1.80
CA PHE A 127 5.42 5.89 -2.41
C PHE A 127 4.33 6.19 -1.38
N ALA A 128 3.30 6.90 -1.82
CA ALA A 128 2.05 7.07 -1.11
C ALA A 128 0.90 7.01 -2.12
N GLY A 129 -0.25 6.56 -1.64
CA GLY A 129 -1.47 6.48 -2.45
C GLY A 129 -2.70 6.66 -1.57
N CYS A 130 -3.82 6.92 -2.23
CA CYS A 130 -5.14 7.12 -1.63
C CYS A 130 -6.19 6.31 -2.41
N GLY A 131 -7.29 5.99 -1.72
CA GLY A 131 -8.45 5.38 -2.36
C GLY A 131 -9.28 6.47 -3.04
N ILE A 132 -9.62 6.24 -4.31
CA ILE A 132 -10.47 7.14 -5.09
C ILE A 132 -11.84 6.50 -5.24
N VAL A 133 -12.87 7.23 -4.84
CA VAL A 133 -14.28 6.88 -5.05
C VAL A 133 -14.99 7.98 -5.82
N ALA A 134 -16.25 7.76 -6.20
CA ALA A 134 -17.01 8.74 -7.01
C ALA A 134 -17.09 10.14 -6.38
N ASP A 135 -17.18 10.21 -5.05
CA ASP A 135 -17.28 11.46 -4.30
C ASP A 135 -15.90 11.99 -3.82
N SER A 136 -14.81 11.48 -4.40
CA SER A 136 -13.46 11.95 -4.07
C SER A 136 -13.19 13.34 -4.65
N GLU A 137 -12.60 14.21 -3.83
CA GLU A 137 -12.19 15.56 -4.22
C GLU A 137 -10.68 15.59 -4.47
N PRO A 138 -10.19 15.86 -5.71
CA PRO A 138 -8.78 15.70 -6.07
C PRO A 138 -7.79 16.40 -5.13
N VAL A 139 -8.14 17.59 -4.63
CA VAL A 139 -7.29 18.36 -3.71
C VAL A 139 -7.15 17.64 -2.37
N ASN A 140 -8.23 17.05 -1.85
CA ASN A 140 -8.21 16.32 -0.58
C ASN A 140 -7.39 15.03 -0.72
N GLU A 141 -7.55 14.32 -1.83
CA GLU A 141 -6.80 13.08 -2.09
C GLU A 141 -5.30 13.33 -2.20
N TYR A 142 -4.90 14.43 -2.86
CA TYR A 142 -3.51 14.85 -2.93
C TYR A 142 -2.95 15.17 -1.54
N GLN A 143 -3.67 15.96 -0.73
CA GLN A 143 -3.27 16.27 0.65
C GLN A 143 -3.15 15.03 1.51
N GLU A 144 -4.03 14.04 1.32
CA GLU A 144 -3.95 12.75 2.01
C GLU A 144 -2.66 12.01 1.64
N THR A 145 -2.28 11.97 0.37
CA THR A 145 -1.00 11.34 -0.05
C THR A 145 0.22 12.01 0.56
N GLU A 146 0.26 13.35 0.59
CA GLU A 146 1.34 14.13 1.24
C GLU A 146 1.42 13.81 2.74
N LEU A 147 0.29 13.79 3.44
CA LEU A 147 0.24 13.42 4.85
C LEU A 147 0.76 11.99 5.08
N LYS A 148 0.37 11.05 4.21
CA LYS A 148 0.85 9.66 4.29
C LYS A 148 2.37 9.55 4.08
N LEU A 149 2.92 10.35 3.17
CA LEU A 149 4.33 10.37 2.80
C LEU A 149 5.21 11.03 3.87
N SER A 150 4.69 12.07 4.54
CA SER A 150 5.41 12.87 5.55
C SER A 150 6.09 12.04 6.65
N GLY A 151 5.46 10.92 7.04
CA GLY A 151 6.01 10.02 8.04
C GLY A 151 7.35 9.40 7.61
N MET A 152 7.45 8.99 6.34
CA MET A 152 8.67 8.42 5.78
C MET A 152 9.71 9.48 5.45
N GLN A 153 9.28 10.63 4.92
CA GLN A 153 10.17 11.78 4.70
C GLN A 153 10.86 12.22 5.99
N ALA A 154 10.13 12.27 7.11
CA ALA A 154 10.72 12.62 8.41
C ALA A 154 11.71 11.56 8.93
N ALA A 155 11.51 10.28 8.58
CA ALA A 155 12.39 9.18 8.97
C ALA A 155 13.69 9.15 8.14
N ILE A 156 13.58 9.49 6.85
CA ILE A 156 14.71 9.57 5.92
C ILE A 156 15.24 10.99 5.98
N ARG A 157 16.03 11.27 7.02
CA ARG A 157 16.84 12.50 7.04
C ARG A 157 17.87 12.40 5.93
N VAL A 158 17.56 12.98 4.79
CA VAL A 158 18.56 13.25 3.76
C VAL A 158 19.55 14.22 4.39
N ARG A 159 20.78 13.78 4.66
CA ARG A 159 21.89 14.72 4.79
C ARG A 159 22.08 15.28 3.40
N ASP A 160 21.89 16.58 3.22
CA ASP A 160 22.40 17.27 2.04
C ASP A 160 23.90 17.00 1.99
N VAL A 161 24.31 16.02 1.20
CA VAL A 161 25.68 15.93 0.74
C VAL A 161 25.73 17.00 -0.34
N GLY A 162 26.27 18.16 0.04
CA GLY A 162 26.44 19.30 -0.87
C GLY A 162 26.93 18.79 -2.23
N MET A 163 26.30 19.28 -3.29
CA MET A 163 26.62 18.94 -4.66
C MET A 163 28.05 19.42 -4.96
N GLU A 164 29.07 18.63 -4.60
CA GLU A 164 30.40 18.80 -5.16
C GLU A 164 30.27 18.53 -6.65
N ALA A 165 30.48 19.59 -7.43
CA ALA A 165 30.48 19.55 -8.87
C ALA A 165 31.51 18.52 -9.33
N ALA A 166 31.04 17.32 -9.68
CA ALA A 166 31.84 16.35 -10.40
C ALA A 166 32.12 16.92 -11.79
N SER A 167 33.27 17.59 -11.93
CA SER A 167 33.85 17.89 -13.23
C SER A 167 34.29 16.58 -13.87
N GLY A 168 33.62 16.14 -14.95
CA GLY A 168 34.18 15.14 -15.86
C GLY A 168 33.19 14.21 -16.55
N ALA A 169 33.03 14.45 -17.86
CA ALA A 169 32.51 13.58 -18.92
C ALA A 169 30.98 13.36 -19.01
N HIS A 170 30.50 13.57 -20.24
CA HIS A 170 29.12 13.73 -20.69
C HIS A 170 28.51 12.37 -21.08
N ASP A 171 27.28 12.08 -20.63
CA ASP A 171 26.45 10.93 -21.04
C ASP A 171 25.04 11.45 -21.43
N PRO A 172 24.56 11.24 -22.69
CA PRO A 172 23.43 11.98 -23.25
C PRO A 172 22.02 11.48 -22.86
N ALA A 173 21.81 10.83 -21.71
CA ALA A 173 20.51 10.29 -21.30
C ALA A 173 19.94 10.86 -19.99
N ARG A 174 20.07 12.17 -19.75
CA ARG A 174 19.43 12.85 -18.60
C ARG A 174 18.37 13.85 -19.06
N VAL A 175 17.11 13.58 -18.72
CA VAL A 175 16.06 14.61 -18.64
C VAL A 175 16.09 15.20 -17.23
N SER A 176 16.41 16.48 -17.14
CA SER A 176 16.26 17.29 -15.93
C SER A 176 14.92 18.01 -15.96
N ALA A 177 14.18 17.99 -14.84
CA ALA A 177 13.12 18.96 -14.60
C ALA A 177 13.42 19.66 -13.26
N SER A 178 13.61 20.98 -13.35
CA SER A 178 13.69 21.93 -12.26
C SER A 178 12.39 22.72 -12.25
N SER A 179 11.81 22.93 -11.07
CA SER A 179 10.91 24.06 -10.86
C SER A 179 11.01 24.52 -9.40
N THR A 180 11.71 25.63 -9.21
CA THR A 180 11.52 26.55 -8.08
C THR A 180 10.23 27.30 -8.29
N VAL A 181 9.32 27.30 -7.32
CA VAL A 181 8.37 28.41 -7.07
C VAL A 181 8.16 28.50 -5.56
N GLU A 182 8.15 29.74 -5.06
CA GLU A 182 8.08 30.20 -3.65
C GLU A 182 6.99 29.55 -2.79
#